data_AF-A0A953L2U2-F1
#
_entry.id   AF-A0A953L2U2-F1
#
_cell.length_a   1.000
_cell.length_b   1.000
_cell.length_c   1.000
_cell.angle_alpha   90.00
_cell.angle_beta   90.00
_cell.angle_gamma   90.00
#
_symmetry.space_group_name_H-M   'P 1'
#
loop_
_entity.id
_entity.type
_entity.pdbx_description
1 polymer ?
#
loop_
_entity_poly.entity_id
_entity_poly.type
_entity_poly.pdbx_seq_one_letter_code
_entity_poly.pdbx_strand_id
1 'polypeptide(L)'
;MEAEIFVFDMGEPVKIVDLARKMIRLDGKLPDKDIQIVFTGLRPGEKLYEELLNNSENTLPTHHQKILIARVREYDFADVYDQIEKLMVRANHHTNMNTVAMMKEMVPEFISQNSIYQSLDKK
;
A
#
# COMPACT_ATOMS: atom_id res chain seq x y z
N MET A 1 -9.26 20.87 16.24
CA MET A 1 -8.20 19.88 16.51
C MET A 1 -7.72 19.49 15.13
N GLU A 2 -6.49 19.87 14.77
CA GLU A 2 -5.93 19.51 13.45
C GLU A 2 -5.74 17.99 13.43
N ALA A 3 -6.13 17.35 12.33
CA ALA A 3 -5.99 15.91 12.17
C ALA A 3 -4.57 15.61 11.65
N GLU A 4 -3.72 15.08 12.52
CA GLU A 4 -2.35 14.72 12.16
C GLU A 4 -2.28 13.23 11.77
N ILE A 5 -1.60 12.93 10.66
CA ILE A 5 -1.29 11.56 10.28
C ILE A 5 0.14 11.26 10.71
N PHE A 6 0.30 10.28 11.61
CA PHE A 6 1.60 9.84 12.08
C PHE A 6 2.16 8.70 11.22
N VAL A 7 3.45 8.81 10.88
CA VAL A 7 4.22 7.80 10.15
C VAL A 7 5.40 7.38 11.00
N PHE A 8 5.65 6.07 11.05
CA PHE A 8 6.79 5.52 11.77
C PHE A 8 7.98 5.31 10.84
N ASP A 9 9.17 5.64 11.35
CA ASP A 9 10.41 5.19 10.73
C ASP A 9 10.58 3.68 10.99
N MET A 10 10.37 2.88 9.94
CA MET A 10 10.44 1.43 9.97
C MET A 10 11.88 0.90 9.85
N GLY A 11 12.86 1.77 9.60
CA GLY A 11 14.24 1.38 9.37
C GLY A 11 14.43 0.63 8.06
N GLU A 12 15.38 -0.30 8.04
CA GLU A 12 15.79 -1.00 6.82
C GLU A 12 14.74 -2.03 6.35
N PRO A 13 14.42 -2.07 5.04
CA PRO A 13 13.49 -3.04 4.49
C PRO A 13 14.04 -4.46 4.61
N VAL A 14 13.17 -5.42 4.93
CA VAL A 14 13.53 -6.84 5.07
C VAL A 14 12.95 -7.65 3.93
N LYS A 15 13.79 -8.49 3.30
CA LYS A 15 13.34 -9.42 2.24
C LYS A 15 12.55 -10.58 2.86
N ILE A 16 11.36 -10.84 2.34
CA ILE A 16 10.48 -11.93 2.80
C ILE A 16 11.16 -13.31 2.72
N VAL A 17 11.97 -13.55 1.68
CA VAL A 17 12.72 -14.81 1.54
C VAL A 17 13.73 -15.03 2.67
N ASP A 18 14.37 -13.96 3.15
CA ASP A 18 15.35 -14.06 4.24
C ASP A 18 14.64 -14.30 5.57
N LEU A 19 13.47 -13.68 5.77
CA LEU A 19 12.59 -13.96 6.90
C LEU A 19 12.15 -15.43 6.91
N ALA A 20 11.68 -15.96 5.78
CA ALA A 20 11.26 -17.37 5.67
C ALA A 20 12.42 -18.34 5.99
N ARG A 21 13.62 -18.11 5.44
CA ARG A 21 14.80 -18.90 5.77
C ARG A 21 15.17 -18.80 7.24
N LYS A 22 15.04 -17.63 7.86
CA LYS A 22 15.30 -17.43 9.29
C LYS A 22 14.31 -18.22 10.14
N MET A 23 13.01 -18.22 9.79
CA MET A 23 11.98 -18.99 10.49
C MET A 23 12.26 -20.49 10.44
N ILE A 24 12.64 -21.03 9.28
CA ILE A 24 13.00 -22.46 9.15
C ILE A 24 14.19 -22.82 10.05
N ARG A 25 15.22 -21.96 10.10
CA ARG A 25 16.40 -22.19 10.97
C ARG A 25 16.06 -22.11 12.45
N LEU A 26 15.15 -21.23 12.86
CA LEU A 26 14.69 -21.11 14.25
C LEU A 26 13.94 -22.37 14.72
N ASP A 27 13.33 -23.11 13.80
CA ASP A 27 12.71 -24.41 14.05
C ASP A 27 13.72 -25.58 14.04
N GLY A 28 15.03 -25.29 13.97
CA GLY A 28 16.09 -26.30 13.96
C GLY A 28 16.25 -27.06 12.65
N LYS A 29 15.63 -26.58 11.56
CA LYS A 29 15.64 -27.21 10.24
C LYS A 29 16.56 -26.48 9.26
N LEU A 30 17.01 -27.17 8.23
CA LEU A 30 17.81 -26.63 7.14
C LEU A 30 16.89 -26.17 5.99
N PRO A 31 16.90 -24.86 5.64
CA PRO A 31 16.21 -24.37 4.46
C PRO A 31 16.68 -25.10 3.20
N ASP A 32 15.76 -25.34 2.27
CA ASP A 32 15.99 -25.99 0.98
C ASP A 32 16.42 -27.47 1.07
N LYS A 33 16.46 -28.05 2.28
CA LYS A 33 16.71 -29.47 2.51
C LYS A 33 15.58 -30.13 3.30
N ASP A 34 15.29 -29.62 4.50
CA ASP A 34 14.20 -30.14 5.34
C ASP A 34 12.87 -29.46 5.02
N ILE A 35 12.92 -28.18 4.62
CA ILE A 35 11.78 -27.40 4.15
C ILE A 35 12.20 -26.62 2.91
N GLN A 36 11.57 -26.92 1.77
CA GLN A 36 11.81 -26.24 0.50
C GLN A 36 11.07 -24.90 0.43
N ILE A 37 11.75 -23.86 -0.09
CA ILE A 37 11.10 -22.59 -0.43
C ILE A 37 10.73 -22.59 -1.92
N VAL A 38 9.43 -22.39 -2.21
CA VAL A 38 8.90 -22.35 -3.56
C VAL A 38 8.38 -20.95 -3.86
N PHE A 39 8.81 -20.35 -4.98
CA PHE A 39 8.34 -19.06 -5.43
C PHE A 39 7.11 -19.22 -6.33
N THR A 40 5.97 -18.68 -5.89
CA THR A 40 4.69 -18.79 -6.60
C THR A 40 4.35 -17.57 -7.47
N GLY A 41 5.23 -16.56 -7.48
CA GLY A 41 4.96 -15.26 -8.10
C GLY A 41 4.11 -14.33 -7.24
N LEU A 42 3.95 -13.10 -7.72
CA LEU A 42 3.14 -12.06 -7.07
C LEU A 42 1.66 -12.26 -7.39
N ARG A 43 0.80 -11.96 -6.42
CA ARG A 43 -0.65 -11.97 -6.61
C ARG A 43 -1.12 -10.69 -7.31
N PRO A 44 -2.30 -10.71 -7.95
CA PRO A 44 -2.86 -9.49 -8.53
C PRO A 44 -3.02 -8.36 -7.51
N GLY A 45 -2.43 -7.20 -7.79
CA GLY A 45 -2.42 -6.05 -6.89
C GLY A 45 -1.23 -5.98 -5.94
N GLU A 46 -0.43 -7.04 -5.83
CA GLU A 46 0.66 -7.12 -4.86
C GLU A 46 1.88 -6.32 -5.32
N LYS A 47 2.47 -5.50 -4.43
CA LYS A 47 3.71 -4.77 -4.71
C LYS A 47 4.92 -5.61 -4.31
N LEU A 48 6.01 -5.53 -5.09
CA LEU A 48 7.29 -6.18 -4.74
C LEU A 48 8.07 -5.39 -3.68
N TYR A 49 7.89 -4.07 -3.68
CA TYR A 49 8.47 -3.14 -2.71
C TYR A 49 7.37 -2.15 -2.30
N GLU A 50 7.27 -1.87 -1.01
CA GLU A 50 6.41 -0.81 -0.49
C GLU A 50 7.07 0.56 -0.66
N GLU A 51 6.26 1.60 -0.79
CA GLU A 51 6.75 2.98 -0.82
C GLU A 51 7.13 3.43 0.59
N LEU A 52 8.28 4.09 0.71
CA LEU A 52 8.73 4.68 1.96
C LEU A 52 7.98 6.00 2.21
N LEU A 53 7.12 6.00 3.23
CA LEU A 53 6.35 7.19 3.63
C LEU A 53 7.18 8.21 4.43
N ASN A 54 8.41 7.87 4.81
CA ASN A 54 9.31 8.69 5.64
C ASN A 54 10.23 9.63 4.82
N ASN A 55 9.90 9.92 3.56
CA ASN A 55 10.67 10.88 2.78
C ASN A 55 10.62 12.27 3.43
N SER A 56 11.80 12.88 3.63
CA SER A 56 11.98 14.18 4.29
C SER A 56 11.22 15.33 3.60
N GLU A 57 10.85 15.15 2.33
CA GLU A 57 10.07 16.13 1.58
C GLU A 57 8.61 16.19 1.98
N ASN A 58 8.02 15.14 2.56
CA ASN A 58 6.57 15.09 2.87
C ASN A 58 6.28 14.85 4.35
N THR A 59 7.30 14.92 5.20
CA THR A 59 7.17 14.65 6.64
C THR A 59 7.77 15.77 7.49
N LEU A 60 7.21 15.96 8.68
CA LEU A 60 7.70 16.87 9.71
C LEU A 60 8.18 16.05 10.92
N PRO A 61 9.28 16.46 11.58
CA PRO A 61 9.75 15.77 12.77
C PRO A 61 8.80 16.00 13.95
N THR A 62 8.70 15.00 14.84
CA THR A 62 8.09 15.17 16.17
C THR A 62 9.17 15.23 17.24
N HIS A 63 8.77 15.27 18.52
CA HIS A 63 9.70 15.10 19.64
C HIS A 63 10.41 13.74 19.66
N HIS A 64 9.86 12.71 19.01
CA HIS A 64 10.46 11.38 18.95
C HIS A 64 11.03 11.11 17.55
N GLN A 65 12.32 10.75 17.47
CA GLN A 65 13.05 10.61 16.20
C GLN A 65 12.46 9.58 15.23
N LYS A 66 11.73 8.57 15.74
CA LYS A 66 11.07 7.54 14.93
C LYS A 66 9.61 7.82 14.58
N ILE A 67 9.08 8.98 14.97
CA ILE A 67 7.69 9.35 14.75
C ILE A 67 7.69 10.66 13.96
N LEU A 68 7.06 10.64 12.79
CA LEU A 68 6.97 11.74 11.85
C LEU A 68 5.51 12.11 11.65
N ILE A 69 5.22 13.38 11.33
CA ILE A 69 3.90 13.85 10.91
C ILE A 69 3.91 13.97 9.39
N ALA A 70 3.00 13.28 8.70
CA ALA A 70 2.85 13.39 7.26
C ALA A 70 2.13 14.68 6.88
N ARG A 71 2.66 15.38 5.88
CA ARG A 71 1.97 16.51 5.24
C ARG A 71 0.94 15.94 4.27
N VAL A 72 -0.33 16.07 4.62
CA VAL A 72 -1.44 15.66 3.76
C VAL A 72 -2.11 16.85 3.11
N ARG A 73 -2.66 16.61 1.92
CA ARG A 73 -3.56 17.57 1.27
C ARG A 73 -4.89 17.56 2.02
N GLU A 74 -5.41 18.74 2.29
CA GLU A 74 -6.78 18.89 2.75
C GLU A 74 -7.72 18.79 1.54
N TYR A 75 -8.79 18.04 1.71
CA TYR A 75 -9.86 17.90 0.74
C TYR A 75 -11.14 18.46 1.35
N ASP A 76 -11.99 19.07 0.52
CA ASP A 76 -13.31 19.50 0.95
C ASP A 76 -14.17 18.26 1.25
N PHE A 77 -14.77 18.24 2.44
CA PHE A 77 -15.56 17.10 2.90
C PHE A 77 -16.79 16.86 2.00
N ALA A 78 -17.46 17.92 1.54
CA ALA A 78 -18.66 17.79 0.72
C ALA A 78 -18.30 17.19 -0.65
N ASP A 79 -17.18 17.61 -1.24
CA ASP A 79 -16.67 17.05 -2.50
C ASP A 79 -16.33 15.55 -2.35
N VAL A 80 -15.61 15.17 -1.29
CA VAL A 80 -15.28 13.76 -1.03
C VAL A 80 -16.54 12.94 -0.77
N TYR A 81 -17.48 13.47 0.01
CA TYR A 81 -18.75 12.80 0.32
C TYR A 81 -19.57 12.52 -0.96
N ASP A 82 -19.72 13.52 -1.84
CA ASP A 82 -20.42 13.35 -3.11
C ASP A 82 -19.74 12.32 -4.03
N GLN A 83 -18.40 12.30 -4.07
CA GLN A 83 -17.66 11.28 -4.82
C GLN A 83 -17.89 9.87 -4.27
N ILE A 84 -17.90 9.70 -2.93
CA ILE A 84 -18.16 8.41 -2.28
C ILE A 84 -19.60 7.94 -2.55
N GLU A 85 -20.60 8.82 -2.42
CA GLU A 85 -22.00 8.49 -2.74
C GLU A 85 -22.15 8.02 -4.20
N LYS A 86 -21.54 8.74 -5.14
CA LYS A 86 -21.49 8.35 -6.56
C LYS A 86 -20.83 6.99 -6.76
N LEU A 87 -19.74 6.71 -6.04
CA LEU A 87 -19.05 5.42 -6.09
C LEU A 87 -19.94 4.29 -5.56
N MET A 88 -20.62 4.48 -4.43
CA MET A 88 -21.50 3.46 -3.84
C MET A 88 -22.67 3.10 -4.76
N VAL A 89 -23.37 4.11 -5.30
CA VAL A 89 -24.49 3.88 -6.23
C VAL A 89 -24.01 3.11 -7.46
N ARG A 90 -22.87 3.50 -8.03
CA ARG A 90 -22.33 2.91 -9.26
C ARG A 90 -21.75 1.51 -9.04
N ALA A 91 -21.05 1.27 -7.94
CA ALA A 91 -20.51 -0.05 -7.61
C ALA A 91 -21.60 -1.12 -7.49
N ASN A 92 -22.81 -0.77 -7.04
CA ASN A 92 -23.95 -1.69 -6.95
C ASN A 92 -24.52 -2.10 -8.32
N HIS A 93 -24.20 -1.38 -9.40
CA HIS A 93 -24.78 -1.59 -10.73
C HIS A 93 -23.74 -1.91 -11.82
N HIS A 94 -22.45 -1.87 -11.52
CA HIS A 94 -21.37 -1.99 -12.51
C HIS A 94 -20.38 -3.10 -12.19
N THR A 95 -19.47 -3.35 -13.14
CA THR A 95 -18.40 -4.34 -13.00
C THR A 95 -17.25 -3.80 -12.13
N ASN A 96 -16.41 -4.72 -11.66
CA ASN A 96 -15.20 -4.36 -10.91
C ASN A 96 -14.28 -3.42 -11.69
N MET A 97 -14.20 -3.54 -13.02
CA MET A 97 -13.38 -2.67 -13.87
C MET A 97 -13.82 -1.21 -13.79
N ASN A 98 -15.13 -0.95 -13.86
CA ASN A 98 -15.67 0.41 -13.74
C ASN A 98 -15.49 0.97 -12.33
N THR A 99 -15.66 0.11 -11.31
CA THR A 99 -15.45 0.52 -9.91
C THR A 99 -14.01 0.93 -9.68
N VAL A 100 -13.04 0.14 -10.16
CA VAL A 100 -11.61 0.45 -10.03
C VAL A 100 -11.23 1.70 -10.84
N ALA A 101 -11.82 1.91 -12.03
CA ALA A 101 -11.61 3.14 -12.80
C ALA A 101 -12.04 4.39 -12.01
N MET A 102 -13.21 4.35 -11.37
CA MET A 102 -13.69 5.45 -10.52
C MET A 102 -12.80 5.66 -9.29
N MET A 103 -12.35 4.58 -8.63
CA MET A 103 -11.41 4.71 -7.52
C MET A 103 -10.12 5.42 -7.94
N LYS A 104 -9.65 5.23 -9.17
CA LYS A 104 -8.48 5.94 -9.73
C LYS A 104 -8.75 7.39 -10.09
N GLU A 105 -10.00 7.77 -10.31
CA GLU A 105 -10.38 9.18 -10.44
C GLU A 105 -10.32 9.90 -9.10
N MET A 106 -10.80 9.24 -8.03
CA MET A 106 -10.80 9.75 -6.67
C MET A 106 -9.41 9.76 -6.02
N VAL A 107 -8.60 8.73 -6.31
CA VAL A 107 -7.25 8.54 -5.79
C VAL A 107 -6.28 8.41 -6.97
N PRO A 108 -5.76 9.52 -7.51
CA PRO A 108 -4.88 9.52 -8.68
C PRO A 108 -3.60 8.69 -8.50
N GLU A 109 -3.14 8.54 -7.26
CA GLU A 109 -1.96 7.76 -6.89
C GLU A 109 -2.22 6.24 -6.83
N PHE A 110 -3.46 5.79 -7.05
CA PHE A 110 -3.80 4.37 -7.00
C PHE A 110 -3.28 3.61 -8.22
N ILE A 111 -2.11 2.98 -8.09
CA ILE A 111 -1.49 2.12 -9.12
C ILE A 111 -1.80 0.65 -8.85
N SER A 112 -2.40 -0.05 -9.82
CA SER A 112 -2.89 -1.42 -9.62
C SER A 112 -1.89 -2.50 -10.08
N GLN A 113 -0.66 -2.45 -9.56
CA GLN A 113 0.46 -3.33 -9.95
C GLN A 113 0.07 -4.82 -10.04
N ASN A 114 0.60 -5.53 -11.03
CA ASN A 114 0.42 -6.97 -11.23
C ASN A 114 -1.04 -7.43 -11.43
N SER A 115 -1.97 -6.53 -11.78
CA SER A 115 -3.39 -6.86 -11.97
C SER A 115 -3.94 -6.43 -13.34
N ILE A 116 -5.13 -6.93 -13.70
CA ILE A 116 -5.83 -6.52 -14.94
C ILE A 116 -6.15 -5.02 -14.98
N TYR A 117 -6.21 -4.37 -13.82
CA TYR A 117 -6.55 -2.95 -13.68
C TYR A 117 -5.36 -2.03 -13.98
N GLN A 118 -4.16 -2.56 -14.24
CA GLN A 118 -3.04 -1.76 -14.74
C GLN A 118 -3.37 -1.04 -16.05
N SER A 119 -4.27 -1.62 -16.84
CA SER A 119 -4.82 -0.98 -18.05
C SER A 119 -5.50 0.37 -17.79
N LEU A 120 -5.92 0.63 -16.55
CA LEU A 120 -6.55 1.86 -16.10
C LEU A 120 -5.55 2.82 -15.42
N ASP A 121 -4.31 2.40 -15.19
CA ASP A 121 -3.28 3.27 -14.60
C ASP A 121 -2.97 4.42 -15.57
N LYS A 122 -2.98 5.67 -15.09
CA LYS A 122 -2.54 6.81 -15.88
C LYS A 122 -1.02 6.73 -16.06
N LYS A 123 -0.55 6.87 -17.30
CA LYS A 123 0.88 6.92 -17.64
C LYS A 123 1.52 8.23 -17.24
#